data_AF-A0A924CEE6-F1
#
_entry.id   AF-A0A924CEE6-F1
#
_cell.length_a   1.000
_cell.length_b   1.000
_cell.length_c   1.000
_cell.angle_alpha   90.00
_cell.angle_beta   90.00
_cell.angle_gamma   90.00
#
_symmetry.space_group_name_H-M   'P 1'
#
loop_
_entity.id
_entity.type
_entity.pdbx_description
1 polymer ?
#
loop_
_entity_poly.entity_id
_entity_poly.type
_entity_poly.pdbx_seq_one_letter_code
_entity_poly.pdbx_strand_id
1 'polypeptide(L)'
;MAVLTMPVMGALAIIVNIPGKEIVNTYLYGMNIMFLLSPTSMLLPSLALVNVSLKAWFKFIMTLVIILFLLCAIFLMAGIYW
;
A
#
# COMPACT_ATOMS: atom_id res chain seq x y z
N MET A 1 13.13 3.51 2.52
CA MET A 1 12.68 3.41 3.93
C MET A 1 12.30 1.99 4.37
N ALA A 2 12.26 0.97 3.49
CA ALA A 2 11.98 -0.43 3.87
C ALA A 2 12.99 -1.06 4.84
N VAL A 3 14.26 -0.65 4.72
CA VAL A 3 15.40 -1.20 5.48
C VAL A 3 15.26 -1.01 7.00
N LEU A 4 14.52 0.01 7.44
CA LEU A 4 14.32 0.32 8.86
C LEU A 4 13.04 -0.33 9.42
N THR A 5 11.97 -0.36 8.62
CA THR A 5 10.65 -0.78 9.10
C THR A 5 10.44 -2.29 9.04
N MET A 6 11.05 -2.99 8.07
CA MET A 6 10.92 -4.45 7.96
C MET A 6 11.55 -5.22 9.13
N PRO A 7 12.75 -4.87 9.64
CA PRO A 7 13.31 -5.57 10.79
C PRO A 7 12.46 -5.43 12.05
N VAL A 8 11.91 -4.23 12.30
CA VAL A 8 11.06 -3.96 13.47
C VAL A 8 9.75 -4.76 13.39
N MET A 9 9.07 -4.73 12.24
CA MET A 9 7.84 -5.51 12.04
C MET A 9 8.11 -7.02 12.02
N GLY A 10 9.26 -7.44 11.50
CA GLY A 10 9.73 -8.82 11.54
C GLY A 10 9.91 -9.34 12.96
N ALA A 11 10.56 -8.56 13.83
CA ALA A 11 10.73 -8.91 15.23
C ALA A 11 9.38 -9.07 15.97
N LEU A 12 8.43 -8.17 15.72
CA LEU A 12 7.08 -8.24 16.30
C LEU A 12 6.29 -9.46 15.81
N ALA A 13 6.39 -9.79 14.52
CA ALA A 13 5.68 -10.92 13.97
C ALA A 13 6.16 -12.28 14.49
N ILE A 14 7.44 -12.41 14.84
CA ILE A 14 7.97 -13.62 15.50
C ILE A 14 7.26 -13.84 16.85
N ILE A 15 6.97 -12.77 17.59
CA ILE A 15 6.24 -12.83 18.87
C ILE A 15 4.78 -13.24 18.66
N VAL A 16 4.14 -12.78 17.58
CA VAL A 16 2.74 -13.07 17.24
C VAL A 16 2.60 -14.37 16.39
N ASN A 17 3.70 -15.07 16.13
CA ASN A 17 3.77 -16.29 15.32
C ASN A 17 3.22 -16.13 13.88
N ILE A 18 3.41 -14.95 13.27
CA ILE A 18 3.01 -14.69 11.88
C ILE A 18 4.16 -15.05 10.94
N PRO A 19 3.91 -15.75 9.81
CA PRO A 19 4.96 -16.05 8.83
C PRO A 19 5.61 -14.79 8.26
N GLY A 20 6.94 -14.79 8.17
CA GLY A 20 7.71 -13.66 7.63
C GLY A 20 7.29 -13.24 6.22
N LYS A 21 6.84 -14.19 5.40
CA LYS A 21 6.32 -13.93 4.04
C LYS A 21 5.12 -12.98 4.02
N GLU A 22 4.21 -13.12 4.97
CA GLU A 22 2.98 -12.30 5.00
C GLU A 22 3.28 -10.86 5.44
N ILE A 23 4.31 -10.66 6.27
CA ILE A 23 4.79 -9.32 6.65
C ILE A 23 5.35 -8.58 5.43
N VAL A 24 6.16 -9.28 4.64
CA VAL A 24 6.76 -8.73 3.42
C VAL A 24 5.66 -8.39 2.41
N ASN A 25 4.68 -9.28 2.23
CA ASN A 25 3.50 -9.03 1.38
C ASN A 25 2.68 -7.82 1.88
N THR A 26 2.44 -7.72 3.19
CA THR A 26 1.72 -6.59 3.80
C THR A 26 2.43 -5.27 3.51
N TYR A 27 3.74 -5.25 3.67
CA TYR A 27 4.55 -4.08 3.39
C TYR A 27 4.49 -3.67 1.91
N LEU A 28 4.63 -4.65 1.00
CA LEU A 28 4.56 -4.41 -0.45
C LEU A 28 3.19 -3.89 -0.86
N TYR A 29 2.09 -4.46 -0.37
CA TYR A 29 0.73 -3.99 -0.66
C TYR A 29 0.51 -2.57 -0.15
N GLY A 30 0.90 -2.27 1.09
CA GLY A 30 0.79 -0.92 1.65
C GLY A 30 1.60 0.12 0.87
N MET A 31 2.84 -0.22 0.47
CA MET A 31 3.70 0.68 -0.32
C MET A 31 3.09 1.00 -1.69
N ASN A 32 2.57 0.00 -2.40
CA ASN A 32 1.98 0.20 -3.72
C ASN A 32 0.71 1.05 -3.66
N ILE A 33 -0.15 0.81 -2.66
CA ILE A 33 -1.34 1.65 -2.42
C ILE A 33 -0.93 3.10 -2.15
N MET A 34 0.12 3.30 -1.35
CA MET A 34 0.57 4.65 -1.00
C MET A 34 1.23 5.38 -2.17
N PHE A 35 1.82 4.65 -3.12
CA PHE A 35 2.39 5.22 -4.34
C PHE A 35 1.33 5.81 -5.28
N LEU A 36 0.10 5.29 -5.25
CA LEU A 36 -1.06 5.86 -5.96
C LEU A 36 -1.61 7.13 -5.30
N LEU A 37 -1.50 7.22 -3.96
CA LEU A 37 -2.07 8.30 -3.18
C LEU A 37 -1.14 9.51 -3.05
N SER A 38 0.16 9.25 -2.89
CA SER A 38 1.16 10.29 -2.71
C SER A 38 1.35 11.07 -4.01
N PRO A 39 1.44 12.41 -3.97
CA PRO A 39 1.79 13.25 -5.11
C PRO A 39 3.30 13.11 -5.45
N THR A 40 3.77 11.89 -5.70
CA THR A 40 5.14 11.56 -6.07
C THR A 40 5.46 11.98 -7.51
N SER A 41 6.76 11.93 -7.84
CA SER A 41 7.38 12.50 -9.04
C SER A 41 6.74 12.15 -10.38
N MET A 42 6.02 11.04 -10.52
CA MET A 42 5.34 10.66 -11.78
C MET A 42 3.86 11.04 -11.83
N LEU A 43 3.23 11.31 -10.69
CA LEU A 43 1.80 11.57 -10.61
C LEU A 43 1.46 13.03 -10.95
N LEU A 44 2.31 13.97 -10.53
CA LEU A 44 2.16 15.39 -10.88
C LEU A 44 2.34 15.67 -12.38
N PRO A 45 3.39 15.16 -13.06
CA PRO A 45 3.57 15.37 -14.50
C PRO A 45 2.45 14.76 -15.34
N SER A 46 1.93 13.60 -14.94
CA SER A 46 0.81 12.96 -15.63
C SER A 46 -0.51 13.72 -15.45
N LEU A 47 -0.78 14.25 -14.25
CA LEU A 47 -1.94 15.15 -14.04
C LEU A 47 -1.81 16.47 -14.81
N ALA A 48 -0.60 17.03 -14.89
CA ALA A 48 -0.32 18.26 -15.60
C ALA A 48 -0.57 18.13 -17.11
N LEU A 49 -0.22 16.98 -17.70
CA LEU A 49 -0.50 16.67 -19.12
C LEU A 49 -2.00 16.58 -19.43
N VAL A 50 -2.81 16.12 -18.47
CA VAL A 50 -4.27 15.93 -18.63
C VAL A 50 -5.07 17.15 -18.15
N ASN A 51 -4.41 18.24 -17.70
CA ASN A 51 -5.07 19.43 -17.12
C ASN A 51 -6.03 19.13 -15.94
N VAL A 52 -5.72 18.10 -15.15
CA VAL A 52 -6.55 17.71 -14.00
C VAL A 52 -5.95 18.24 -12.70
N SER A 53 -6.76 18.92 -11.89
CA SER A 53 -6.34 19.40 -10.56
C SER A 53 -6.12 18.23 -9.59
N LEU A 54 -5.16 18.37 -8.66
CA LEU A 54 -4.91 17.39 -7.60
C LEU A 54 -6.17 17.05 -6.79
N LYS A 55 -7.06 18.02 -6.61
CA LYS A 55 -8.34 17.82 -5.90
C LYS A 55 -9.27 16.86 -6.64
N ALA A 56 -9.31 16.94 -7.97
CA ALA A 56 -10.10 16.03 -8.80
C ALA A 56 -9.48 14.62 -8.83
N TRP A 57 -8.15 14.53 -8.90
CA TRP A 57 -7.45 13.26 -8.79
C TRP A 57 -7.69 12.56 -7.45
N PHE A 58 -7.58 13.28 -6.33
CA PHE A 58 -7.77 12.68 -5.01
C PHE A 58 -9.20 12.13 -4.84
N LYS A 59 -10.21 12.83 -5.37
CA LYS A 59 -11.60 12.36 -5.37
C LYS A 59 -11.80 11.08 -6.19
N PHE A 60 -11.11 10.96 -7.32
CA PHE A 60 -11.15 9.77 -8.17
C PHE A 60 -10.41 8.59 -7.53
N ILE A 61 -9.16 8.82 -7.10
CA ILE A 61 -8.30 7.76 -6.58
C ILE A 61 -8.75 7.24 -5.22
N MET A 62 -9.38 8.05 -4.38
CA MET A 62 -9.85 7.61 -3.07
C MET A 62 -10.84 6.44 -3.18
N THR A 63 -11.76 6.47 -4.15
CA THR A 63 -12.69 5.34 -4.38
C THR A 63 -11.95 4.07 -4.79
N LEU A 64 -10.96 4.20 -5.69
CA LEU A 64 -10.16 3.09 -6.16
C LEU A 64 -9.27 2.49 -5.06
N VAL A 65 -8.65 3.35 -4.25
CA VAL A 65 -7.80 2.95 -3.12
C VAL A 65 -8.59 2.20 -2.06
N ILE A 66 -9.82 2.60 -1.75
CA ILE A 66 -10.67 1.89 -0.79
C ILE A 66 -10.94 0.45 -1.24
N ILE A 67 -11.28 0.25 -2.53
CA ILE A 67 -11.52 -1.07 -3.10
C ILE A 67 -10.24 -1.92 -3.06
N LEU A 68 -9.11 -1.33 -3.46
CA LEU A 68 -7.82 -2.01 -3.46
C LEU A 68 -7.37 -2.40 -2.05
N PHE A 69 -7.58 -1.51 -1.07
CA PHE A 69 -7.27 -1.74 0.33
C PHE A 69 -8.08 -2.91 0.90
N LEU A 70 -9.38 -2.96 0.62
CA LEU A 70 -10.23 -4.09 1.01
C LEU A 70 -9.78 -5.40 0.38
N LEU A 71 -9.45 -5.39 -0.91
CA LEU A 71 -8.96 -6.57 -1.62
C LEU A 71 -7.64 -7.09 -1.02
N CYS A 72 -6.67 -6.20 -0.78
CA CYS A 72 -5.40 -6.55 -0.14
C CYS A 72 -5.59 -7.09 1.28
N ALA A 73 -6.52 -6.51 2.06
CA ALA A 73 -6.83 -6.98 3.40
C ALA A 73 -7.42 -8.41 3.40
N ILE A 74 -8.31 -8.71 2.46
CA ILE A 74 -8.88 -10.05 2.29
C ILE A 74 -7.81 -11.07 1.90
N PHE A 75 -6.95 -10.72 0.94
CA PHE A 75 -5.84 -11.58 0.51
C PHE A 75 -4.84 -11.86 1.63
N LEU A 76 -4.50 -10.86 2.45
CA LEU A 76 -3.63 -11.04 3.61
C LEU A 76 -4.26 -11.92 4.68
N MET A 77 -5.54 -11.72 4.97
CA MET A 77 -6.25 -12.61 5.90
C MET A 77 -6.23 -14.05 5.38
N ALA A 78 -6.54 -14.27 4.10
CA ALA A 78 -6.47 -15.59 3.50
C ALA A 78 -5.06 -16.20 3.57
N GLY A 79 -4.01 -15.42 3.31
CA GLY A 79 -2.61 -15.87 3.36
C GLY A 79 -2.05 -16.19 4.74
N ILE A 80 -2.74 -15.78 5.82
CA ILE A 80 -2.40 -16.19 7.19
C ILE A 80 -2.98 -17.58 7.51
N TYR A 81 -4.15 -17.90 6.94
CA TYR A 81 -4.83 -19.18 7.16
C TYR A 81 -4.38 -20.30 6.21
N TRP A 82 -3.60 -19.98 5.18
CA TRP A 82 -3.10 -20.89 4.13
C TRP A 82 -1.56 -20.91 4.08
#